data_AF-A0A4R0QHM6-F1
#
_entry.id   AF-A0A4R0QHM6-F1
#
_cell.length_a   1.000
_cell.length_b   1.000
_cell.length_c   1.000
_cell.angle_alpha   90.00
_cell.angle_beta   90.00
_cell.angle_gamma   90.00
#
_symmetry.space_group_name_H-M   'P 1'
#
loop_
_entity.id
_entity.type
_entity.pdbx_description
1 polymer ?
#
loop_
_entity_poly.entity_id
_entity_poly.type
_entity_poly.pdbx_seq_one_letter_code
_entity_poly.pdbx_strand_id
1 'polypeptide(L)'
;MFGNTLQLQDISRYNVIIPVNRCFDTVVDNDLISENTLHGKLLKLLYEQGRFTEQCLDEYIQDELYKRGCEFELLDTKKKSKGNLRRYKEGSIVELTVENVNYFLVGFSKFDSDLHASVSQKEYSDSMSAILEYIDKRSQVFLTYLPLIGGGHLSAYADEQVLLDFMLKLFQLNEEKINCNINIVLPEQARSRVSIL
;
A
#
# COMPACT_ATOMS: atom_id res chain seq x y z
N MET A 1 23.17 23.69 -10.71
CA MET A 1 24.50 23.14 -10.42
C MET A 1 24.45 22.38 -9.11
N PHE A 2 24.25 21.06 -9.16
CA PHE A 2 24.79 20.12 -8.16
C PHE A 2 25.62 19.12 -8.96
N GLY A 3 26.77 19.60 -9.44
CA GLY A 3 27.67 18.79 -10.23
C GLY A 3 28.48 17.86 -9.31
N ASN A 4 28.38 16.56 -9.57
CA ASN A 4 29.36 15.53 -9.21
C ASN A 4 29.80 15.38 -7.75
N THR A 5 28.93 15.58 -6.75
CA THR A 5 29.36 15.40 -5.34
C THR A 5 29.12 14.01 -4.75
N LEU A 6 28.38 13.09 -5.38
CA LEU A 6 28.09 11.79 -4.78
C LEU A 6 28.13 10.65 -5.82
N GLN A 7 29.33 10.28 -6.27
CA GLN A 7 29.55 8.94 -6.80
C GLN A 7 29.86 8.01 -5.63
N LEU A 8 28.81 7.41 -5.06
CA LEU A 8 28.93 6.26 -4.16
C LEU A 8 27.81 5.28 -4.53
N GLN A 9 28.19 4.20 -5.21
CA GLN A 9 27.46 2.95 -5.48
C GLN A 9 25.93 3.09 -5.63
N ASP A 10 25.44 3.12 -6.87
CA ASP A 10 24.01 3.16 -7.23
C ASP A 10 23.24 1.90 -6.78
N ILE A 11 23.03 1.74 -5.47
CA ILE A 11 21.81 1.14 -4.97
C ILE A 11 20.82 2.30 -4.88
N SER A 12 20.20 2.63 -6.01
CA SER A 12 19.18 3.69 -6.05
C SER A 12 18.06 3.32 -5.08
N ARG A 13 17.82 4.18 -4.08
CA ARG A 13 16.63 4.04 -3.23
C ARG A 13 15.38 4.14 -4.09
N TYR A 14 14.38 3.34 -3.77
CA TYR A 14 13.09 3.38 -4.43
C TYR A 14 11.96 3.15 -3.44
N ASN A 15 10.79 3.67 -3.78
CA ASN A 15 9.58 3.52 -2.99
C ASN A 15 8.72 2.40 -3.59
N VAL A 16 8.01 1.66 -2.74
CA VAL A 16 7.02 0.66 -3.17
C VAL A 16 5.73 0.90 -2.41
N ILE A 17 4.65 1.17 -3.14
CA ILE A 17 3.32 1.29 -2.56
C ILE A 17 2.75 -0.10 -2.33
N ILE A 18 2.30 -0.37 -1.10
CA ILE A 18 1.73 -1.66 -0.71
C ILE A 18 0.34 -1.42 -0.10
N PRO A 19 -0.75 -1.73 -0.81
CA PRO A 19 -2.09 -1.68 -0.23
C PRO A 19 -2.23 -2.79 0.83
N VAL A 20 -2.65 -2.40 2.03
CA VAL A 20 -2.89 -3.27 3.18
C VAL A 20 -4.31 -3.07 3.71
N ASN A 21 -4.75 -3.91 4.64
CA ASN A 21 -6.02 -3.65 5.32
C ASN A 21 -5.88 -2.44 6.26
N ARG A 22 -6.99 -1.75 6.51
CA ARG A 22 -7.06 -0.53 7.32
C ARG A 22 -6.83 -0.75 8.83
N CYS A 23 -6.71 -1.99 9.28
CA CYS A 23 -6.28 -2.32 10.64
C CYS A 23 -4.76 -2.60 10.72
N PHE A 24 -4.09 -2.58 9.57
CA PHE A 24 -2.67 -2.91 9.41
C PHE A 24 -2.29 -4.22 10.12
N ASP A 25 -3.12 -5.25 9.97
CA ASP A 25 -2.81 -6.56 10.54
C ASP A 25 -1.49 -7.10 10.00
N THR A 26 -0.75 -7.86 10.81
CA THR A 26 0.56 -8.42 10.46
C THR A 26 0.61 -9.95 10.48
N VAL A 27 -0.45 -10.61 10.95
CA VAL A 27 -0.47 -12.09 11.06
C VAL A 27 -0.83 -12.72 9.72
N VAL A 28 0.05 -13.58 9.19
CA VAL A 28 -0.16 -14.29 7.92
C VAL A 28 -0.44 -15.76 8.20
N ASP A 29 -1.73 -16.13 8.19
CA ASP A 29 -2.19 -17.47 8.54
C ASP A 29 -3.23 -18.04 7.57
N ASN A 30 -3.44 -17.37 6.41
CA ASN A 30 -4.45 -17.70 5.41
C ASN A 30 -5.91 -17.64 5.90
N ASP A 31 -6.14 -17.02 7.05
CA ASP A 31 -7.46 -16.71 7.61
C ASP A 31 -7.61 -15.19 7.73
N LEU A 32 -6.70 -14.52 8.45
CA LEU A 32 -6.65 -13.05 8.55
C LEU A 32 -5.97 -12.42 7.33
N ILE A 33 -4.79 -12.90 6.97
CA ILE A 33 -4.07 -12.46 5.76
C ILE A 33 -3.64 -13.69 4.98
N SER A 34 -4.03 -13.73 3.70
CA SER A 34 -3.54 -14.74 2.78
C SER A 34 -2.14 -14.43 2.31
N GLU A 35 -1.27 -15.43 2.35
CA GLU A 35 0.11 -15.36 1.85
C GLU A 35 0.21 -15.09 0.35
N ASN A 36 -0.88 -15.31 -0.40
CA ASN A 36 -0.92 -15.09 -1.84
C ASN A 36 -1.21 -13.63 -2.22
N THR A 37 -1.68 -12.81 -1.27
CA THR A 37 -1.91 -11.38 -1.48
C THR A 37 -0.59 -10.60 -1.47
N LEU A 38 -0.55 -9.42 -2.09
CA LEU A 38 0.63 -8.55 -2.03
C LEU A 38 1.01 -8.20 -0.58
N HIS A 39 0.00 -7.96 0.26
CA HIS A 39 0.17 -7.73 1.69
C HIS A 39 0.87 -8.92 2.37
N GLY A 40 0.33 -10.14 2.23
CA GLY A 40 0.92 -11.35 2.82
C GLY A 40 2.32 -11.67 2.28
N LYS A 41 2.56 -11.48 0.98
CA LYS A 41 3.89 -11.67 0.37
C LYS A 41 4.95 -10.75 0.96
N LEU A 42 4.62 -9.47 1.17
CA LEU A 42 5.54 -8.54 1.82
C LEU A 42 5.85 -9.01 3.26
N LEU A 43 4.83 -9.31 4.04
CA LEU A 43 5.01 -9.72 5.44
C LEU A 43 5.89 -10.98 5.54
N LYS A 44 5.61 -12.01 4.73
CA LYS A 44 6.46 -13.21 4.67
C LYS A 44 7.90 -12.90 4.30
N LEU A 45 8.12 -12.05 3.28
CA LEU A 45 9.47 -11.63 2.89
C LEU A 45 10.21 -10.99 4.07
N LEU A 46 9.55 -10.10 4.82
CA LEU A 46 10.14 -9.42 5.98
C LEU A 46 10.47 -10.40 7.13
N TYR A 47 9.63 -11.42 7.32
CA TYR A 47 9.82 -12.44 8.36
C TYR A 47 10.90 -13.46 8.00
N GLU A 48 10.93 -13.93 6.75
CA GLU A 48 11.92 -14.88 6.24
C GLU A 48 13.33 -14.29 6.24
N GLN A 49 13.46 -12.98 6.03
CA GLN A 49 14.74 -12.26 6.16
C GLN A 49 15.18 -12.04 7.62
N GLY A 50 14.38 -12.45 8.60
CA GLY A 50 14.65 -12.25 10.03
C GLY A 50 14.67 -10.78 10.45
N ARG A 51 14.11 -9.87 9.62
CA ARG A 51 14.08 -8.43 9.89
C ARG A 51 13.01 -8.08 10.92
N PHE A 52 11.89 -8.79 10.87
CA PHE A 52 10.74 -8.58 11.75
C PHE A 52 10.15 -9.92 12.21
N THR A 53 9.43 -9.85 13.32
CA THR A 53 8.40 -10.81 13.73
C THR A 53 7.03 -10.16 13.51
N GLU A 54 5.95 -10.95 13.51
CA GLU A 54 4.58 -10.42 13.44
C GLU A 54 4.33 -9.35 14.51
N GLN A 55 4.75 -9.63 15.75
CA GLN A 55 4.57 -8.74 16.89
C GLN A 55 5.38 -7.44 16.75
N CYS A 56 6.69 -7.52 16.48
CA CYS A 56 7.50 -6.30 16.46
C CYS A 56 7.18 -5.40 15.26
N LEU A 57 6.71 -5.97 14.14
CA LEU A 57 6.21 -5.17 13.01
C LEU A 57 4.89 -4.50 13.36
N ASP A 58 3.97 -5.19 14.04
CA ASP A 58 2.72 -4.59 14.50
C ASP A 58 3.00 -3.43 15.44
N GLU A 59 3.83 -3.64 16.47
CA GLU A 59 4.21 -2.60 17.43
C GLU A 59 4.79 -1.36 16.72
N TYR A 60 5.70 -1.57 15.74
CA TYR A 60 6.25 -0.48 14.94
C TYR A 60 5.18 0.30 14.17
N ILE A 61 4.29 -0.41 13.47
CA ILE A 61 3.23 0.20 12.65
C ILE A 61 2.25 0.98 13.54
N GLN A 62 1.80 0.38 14.65
CA GLN A 62 0.84 1.00 15.56
C GLN A 62 1.44 2.25 16.23
N ASP A 63 2.72 2.22 16.58
CA ASP A 63 3.45 3.37 17.13
C ASP A 63 3.62 4.49 16.10
N GLU A 64 3.98 4.18 14.85
CA GLU A 64 4.05 5.18 13.78
C GLU A 64 2.69 5.85 13.50
N LEU A 65 1.61 5.07 13.46
CA LEU A 65 0.25 5.61 13.29
C LEU A 65 -0.16 6.49 14.47
N TYR A 66 0.21 6.11 15.69
CA TYR A 66 -0.04 6.91 16.90
C TYR A 66 0.74 8.23 16.87
N LYS A 67 2.05 8.21 16.58
CA LYS A 67 2.91 9.40 16.50
C LYS A 67 2.43 10.40 15.46
N ARG A 68 1.86 9.92 14.35
CA ARG A 68 1.29 10.75 13.28
C ARG A 68 -0.11 11.28 13.61
N GLY A 69 -0.70 10.86 14.74
CA GLY A 69 -2.05 11.26 15.14
C GLY A 69 -3.13 10.76 14.17
N CYS A 70 -2.92 9.60 13.55
CA CYS A 70 -3.88 9.04 12.60
C CYS A 70 -5.19 8.67 13.31
N GLU A 71 -6.31 9.18 12.79
CA GLU A 71 -7.64 8.87 13.30
C GLU A 71 -8.03 7.41 13.02
N PHE A 72 -8.71 6.79 13.98
CA PHE A 72 -9.22 5.42 13.84
C PHE A 72 -10.60 5.25 14.49
N GLU A 73 -11.39 4.33 13.92
CA GLU A 73 -12.56 3.72 14.57
C GLU A 73 -12.07 2.54 15.42
N LEU A 74 -12.49 2.46 16.68
CA LEU A 74 -12.30 1.25 17.48
C LEU A 74 -13.43 0.25 17.19
N LEU A 75 -13.08 -0.91 16.65
CA LEU A 75 -13.99 -2.01 16.37
C LEU A 75 -14.18 -2.89 17.61
N ASP A 76 -15.28 -3.65 17.61
CA ASP A 76 -15.47 -4.79 18.48
C ASP A 76 -15.29 -6.10 17.68
N THR A 77 -15.25 -7.22 18.42
CA THR A 77 -15.07 -8.55 17.84
C THR A 77 -16.27 -9.03 17.00
N LYS A 78 -17.42 -8.37 17.09
CA LYS A 78 -18.57 -8.66 16.22
C LYS A 78 -18.41 -8.04 14.85
N LYS A 79 -17.73 -6.89 14.76
CA LYS A 79 -17.41 -6.20 13.49
C LYS A 79 -16.18 -6.75 12.79
N LYS A 80 -15.24 -7.33 13.52
CA LYS A 80 -14.03 -8.00 13.01
C LYS A 80 -13.58 -9.06 14.00
N SER A 81 -13.63 -10.32 13.59
CA SER A 81 -13.46 -11.47 14.49
C SER A 81 -12.02 -11.72 14.97
N LYS A 82 -11.02 -11.17 14.27
CA LYS A 82 -9.60 -11.48 14.49
C LYS A 82 -8.68 -10.31 14.15
N GLY A 83 -7.50 -10.25 14.78
CA GLY A 83 -6.45 -9.25 14.51
C GLY A 83 -6.70 -7.91 15.21
N ASN A 84 -6.10 -6.86 14.68
CA ASN A 84 -6.21 -5.50 15.18
C ASN A 84 -7.62 -4.94 15.05
N LEU A 85 -8.04 -4.19 16.07
CA LEU A 85 -9.38 -3.58 16.14
C LEU A 85 -9.38 -2.07 15.90
N ARG A 86 -8.21 -1.43 15.77
CA ARG A 86 -8.13 -0.02 15.35
C ARG A 86 -8.19 0.03 13.83
N ARG A 87 -9.33 0.49 13.29
CA ARG A 87 -9.51 0.69 11.86
C ARG A 87 -9.22 2.15 11.50
N TYR A 88 -8.11 2.39 10.85
CA TYR A 88 -7.67 3.71 10.42
C TYR A 88 -8.44 4.21 9.20
N LYS A 89 -8.37 5.51 8.92
CA LYS A 89 -8.96 6.11 7.71
C LYS A 89 -8.36 5.51 6.43
N GLU A 90 -9.17 5.34 5.40
CA GLU A 90 -8.70 4.99 4.05
C GLU A 90 -7.60 5.97 3.59
N GLY A 91 -6.56 5.45 2.97
CA GLY A 91 -5.40 6.25 2.57
C GLY A 91 -4.46 6.66 3.71
N SER A 92 -4.63 6.13 4.94
CA SER A 92 -3.60 6.27 5.98
C SER A 92 -2.32 5.54 5.54
N ILE A 93 -1.15 6.16 5.72
CA ILE A 93 0.12 5.63 5.22
C ILE A 93 1.16 5.52 6.33
N VAL A 94 1.82 4.37 6.39
CA VAL A 94 2.99 4.10 7.23
C VAL A 94 4.20 3.86 6.33
N GLU A 95 5.33 4.46 6.68
CA GLU A 95 6.59 4.22 5.99
C GLU A 95 7.35 3.11 6.72
N LEU A 96 7.85 2.15 5.96
CA LEU A 96 8.71 1.09 6.45
C LEU A 96 9.93 1.02 5.55
N THR A 97 11.08 1.50 6.05
CA THR A 97 12.34 1.46 5.29
C THR A 97 13.13 0.22 5.64
N VAL A 98 13.44 -0.60 4.63
CA VAL A 98 14.31 -1.78 4.72
C VAL A 98 15.41 -1.65 3.68
N GLU A 99 16.66 -1.51 4.14
CA GLU A 99 17.83 -1.28 3.28
C GLU A 99 17.64 -0.06 2.36
N ASN A 100 17.50 -0.29 1.05
CA ASN A 100 17.28 0.73 0.03
C ASN A 100 15.82 0.86 -0.42
N VAL A 101 14.91 0.08 0.16
CA VAL A 101 13.49 0.07 -0.20
C VAL A 101 12.69 0.79 0.86
N ASN A 102 11.87 1.74 0.44
CA ASN A 102 10.90 2.40 1.31
C ASN A 102 9.49 1.90 0.96
N TYR A 103 8.90 1.09 1.82
CA TYR A 103 7.54 0.62 1.64
C TYR A 103 6.56 1.65 2.20
N PHE A 104 5.63 2.11 1.37
CA PHE A 104 4.48 2.91 1.80
C PHE A 104 3.29 1.97 1.96
N LEU A 105 3.04 1.55 3.20
CA LEU A 105 1.90 0.71 3.56
C LEU A 105 0.65 1.57 3.60
N VAL A 106 -0.30 1.32 2.70
CA VAL A 106 -1.50 2.15 2.54
C VAL A 106 -2.71 1.39 3.07
N GLY A 107 -3.35 1.93 4.11
CA GLY A 107 -4.60 1.42 4.64
C GLY A 107 -5.71 1.54 3.60
N PHE A 108 -6.01 0.45 2.90
CA PHE A 108 -6.84 0.43 1.70
C PHE A 108 -8.18 -0.28 1.95
N SER A 109 -8.15 -1.58 2.27
CA SER A 109 -9.36 -2.38 2.45
C SER A 109 -9.82 -2.47 3.90
N LYS A 110 -11.12 -2.60 4.14
CA LYS A 110 -11.66 -2.98 5.46
C LYS A 110 -12.07 -4.46 5.44
N PHE A 111 -11.89 -5.11 6.58
CA PHE A 111 -12.40 -6.45 6.84
C PHE A 111 -13.70 -6.37 7.63
N ASP A 112 -14.67 -7.22 7.27
CA ASP A 112 -15.91 -7.41 8.03
C ASP A 112 -15.76 -8.54 9.08
N SER A 113 -16.88 -9.01 9.62
CA SER A 113 -16.91 -10.07 10.63
C SER A 113 -16.33 -11.40 10.13
N ASP A 114 -16.46 -11.65 8.83
CA ASP A 114 -16.02 -12.86 8.14
C ASP A 114 -14.63 -12.70 7.54
N LEU A 115 -13.94 -11.60 7.89
CA LEU A 115 -12.62 -11.23 7.39
C LEU A 115 -12.59 -11.00 5.87
N HIS A 116 -13.75 -10.77 5.25
CA HIS A 116 -13.82 -10.43 3.84
C HIS A 116 -13.38 -8.99 3.59
N ALA A 117 -12.48 -8.82 2.63
CA ALA A 117 -11.97 -7.53 2.21
C ALA A 117 -12.99 -6.78 1.34
N SER A 118 -13.24 -5.52 1.67
CA SER A 118 -14.05 -4.61 0.84
C SER A 118 -13.49 -3.19 0.82
N VAL A 119 -13.84 -2.46 -0.24
CA VAL A 119 -13.57 -1.04 -0.47
C VAL A 119 -14.84 -0.46 -1.10
N SER A 120 -15.14 0.84 -0.96
CA SER A 120 -16.20 1.55 -1.69
C SER A 120 -15.59 2.49 -2.75
N GLN A 121 -16.36 2.95 -3.74
CA GLN A 121 -15.78 3.71 -4.87
C GLN A 121 -15.22 5.05 -4.40
N LYS A 122 -15.87 5.60 -3.37
CA LYS A 122 -15.40 6.75 -2.63
C LYS A 122 -14.09 6.43 -1.89
N GLU A 123 -14.06 5.36 -1.10
CA GLU A 123 -12.83 4.95 -0.36
C GLU A 123 -11.65 4.68 -1.31
N TYR A 124 -11.92 4.12 -2.49
CA TYR A 124 -10.93 3.92 -3.54
C TYR A 124 -10.36 5.26 -4.04
N SER A 125 -11.23 6.18 -4.47
CA SER A 125 -10.83 7.51 -4.95
C SER A 125 -10.06 8.30 -3.88
N ASP A 126 -10.53 8.25 -2.64
CA ASP A 126 -9.88 8.91 -1.51
C ASP A 126 -8.49 8.32 -1.23
N SER A 127 -8.35 6.99 -1.28
CA SER A 127 -7.05 6.32 -1.10
C SER A 127 -6.05 6.66 -2.21
N MET A 128 -6.51 6.75 -3.46
CA MET A 128 -5.66 7.12 -4.59
C MET A 128 -5.18 8.56 -4.49
N SER A 129 -6.07 9.45 -4.04
CA SER A 129 -5.73 10.86 -3.81
C SER A 129 -4.71 10.99 -2.68
N ALA A 130 -4.91 10.26 -1.58
CA ALA A 130 -3.96 10.21 -0.47
C ALA A 130 -2.57 9.69 -0.89
N ILE A 131 -2.51 8.65 -1.73
CA ILE A 131 -1.25 8.13 -2.28
C ILE A 131 -0.51 9.20 -3.07
N LEU A 132 -1.20 9.92 -3.97
CA LEU A 132 -0.57 10.98 -4.76
C LEU A 132 -0.03 12.11 -3.90
N GLU A 133 -0.82 12.59 -2.93
CA GLU A 133 -0.37 13.61 -1.99
C GLU A 133 0.82 13.15 -1.16
N TYR A 134 0.87 11.86 -0.84
CA TYR A 134 1.98 11.28 -0.08
C TYR A 134 3.23 11.19 -0.93
N ILE A 135 3.12 10.74 -2.19
CA ILE A 135 4.23 10.70 -3.14
C ILE A 135 4.80 12.11 -3.31
N ASP A 136 3.96 13.11 -3.56
CA ASP A 136 4.40 14.51 -3.67
C ASP A 136 5.22 14.96 -2.44
N LYS A 137 4.75 14.65 -1.24
CA LYS A 137 5.40 15.12 0.00
C LYS A 137 6.62 14.29 0.43
N ARG A 138 6.66 13.00 0.10
CA ARG A 138 7.53 12.02 0.77
C ARG A 138 8.34 11.13 -0.16
N SER A 139 8.11 11.15 -1.47
CA SER A 139 8.88 10.33 -2.43
C SER A 139 10.37 10.67 -2.45
N GLN A 140 10.71 11.92 -2.11
CA GLN A 140 12.06 12.49 -2.24
C GLN A 140 12.63 12.35 -3.66
N VAL A 141 11.76 12.39 -4.69
CA VAL A 141 12.14 12.25 -6.11
C VAL A 141 12.64 10.83 -6.46
N PHE A 142 12.61 9.87 -5.51
CA PHE A 142 12.97 8.48 -5.80
C PHE A 142 11.91 7.78 -6.64
N LEU A 143 12.37 6.84 -7.47
CA LEU A 143 11.51 5.97 -8.28
C LEU A 143 10.46 5.30 -7.41
N THR A 144 9.19 5.35 -7.82
CA THR A 144 8.07 4.81 -7.04
C THR A 144 7.33 3.74 -7.83
N TYR A 145 7.29 2.52 -7.29
CA TYR A 145 6.50 1.41 -7.84
C TYR A 145 5.14 1.37 -7.18
N LEU A 146 4.09 1.35 -7.99
CA LEU A 146 2.70 1.34 -7.55
C LEU A 146 1.98 0.17 -8.22
N PRO A 147 1.53 -0.86 -7.50
CA PRO A 147 0.74 -1.93 -8.12
C PRO A 147 -0.55 -1.38 -8.72
N LEU A 148 -1.16 -2.12 -9.66
CA LEU A 148 -2.58 -1.92 -9.98
C LEU A 148 -3.41 -2.22 -8.74
N ILE A 149 -3.83 -1.18 -8.02
CA ILE A 149 -4.57 -1.31 -6.77
C ILE A 149 -6.03 -1.69 -7.07
N GLY A 150 -6.56 -2.68 -6.35
CA GLY A 150 -7.92 -3.20 -6.57
C GLY A 150 -8.02 -4.30 -7.63
N GLY A 151 -6.94 -4.60 -8.35
CA GLY A 151 -6.84 -5.81 -9.19
C GLY A 151 -6.62 -7.09 -8.35
N GLY A 152 -7.00 -8.26 -8.84
CA GLY A 152 -6.83 -9.56 -8.15
C GLY A 152 -8.08 -10.04 -7.40
N HIS A 153 -7.96 -10.71 -6.24
CA HIS A 153 -9.12 -11.30 -5.52
C HIS A 153 -10.16 -10.28 -5.00
N LEU A 154 -9.81 -8.98 -5.01
CA LEU A 154 -10.71 -7.85 -4.77
C LEU A 154 -11.45 -7.40 -6.05
N SER A 155 -11.31 -8.12 -7.17
CA SER A 155 -11.86 -7.83 -8.52
C SER A 155 -13.38 -7.74 -8.61
N ALA A 156 -14.11 -7.86 -7.51
CA ALA A 156 -15.51 -7.42 -7.46
C ALA A 156 -15.65 -5.90 -7.69
N TYR A 157 -14.53 -5.15 -7.69
CA TYR A 157 -14.50 -3.69 -7.76
C TYR A 157 -14.71 -3.09 -9.14
N ALA A 158 -13.95 -3.57 -10.14
CA ALA A 158 -14.00 -3.14 -11.52
C ALA A 158 -13.07 -4.02 -12.37
N ASP A 159 -13.25 -3.96 -13.69
CA ASP A 159 -12.31 -4.53 -14.65
C ASP A 159 -10.91 -3.90 -14.50
N GLU A 160 -9.85 -4.69 -14.68
CA GLU A 160 -8.46 -4.24 -14.50
C GLU A 160 -8.09 -3.06 -15.41
N GLN A 161 -8.65 -2.99 -16.63
CA GLN A 161 -8.46 -1.85 -17.53
C GLN A 161 -9.11 -0.58 -16.98
N VAL A 162 -10.31 -0.69 -16.39
CA VAL A 162 -11.03 0.45 -15.81
C VAL A 162 -10.25 1.03 -14.63
N LEU A 163 -9.65 0.18 -13.80
CA LEU A 163 -8.80 0.62 -12.69
C LEU A 163 -7.54 1.33 -13.20
N LEU A 164 -6.90 0.79 -14.23
CA LEU A 164 -5.72 1.41 -14.84
C LEU A 164 -6.07 2.78 -15.44
N ASP A 165 -7.14 2.86 -16.24
CA ASP A 165 -7.60 4.09 -16.86
C ASP A 165 -7.93 5.16 -15.81
N PHE A 166 -8.53 4.75 -14.68
CA PHE A 166 -8.79 5.65 -13.56
C PHE A 166 -7.49 6.18 -12.96
N MET A 167 -6.52 5.31 -12.66
CA MET A 167 -5.23 5.72 -12.09
C MET A 167 -4.50 6.69 -13.03
N LEU A 168 -4.44 6.38 -14.33
CA LEU A 168 -3.81 7.24 -15.33
C LEU A 168 -4.48 8.61 -15.42
N LYS A 169 -5.82 8.67 -15.47
CA LYS A 169 -6.56 9.94 -15.48
C LYS A 169 -6.33 10.75 -14.20
N LEU A 170 -6.32 10.11 -13.04
CA LEU A 170 -6.03 10.79 -11.78
C LEU A 170 -4.62 11.39 -11.78
N PHE A 171 -3.64 10.67 -12.33
CA PHE A 171 -2.25 11.14 -12.42
C PHE A 171 -2.12 12.30 -13.40
N GLN A 172 -2.76 12.22 -14.55
CA GLN A 172 -2.83 13.33 -15.52
C GLN A 172 -3.48 14.58 -14.92
N LEU A 173 -4.53 14.42 -14.11
CA LEU A 173 -5.22 15.54 -13.45
C LEU A 173 -4.42 16.18 -12.30
N ASN A 174 -3.39 15.50 -11.79
CA ASN A 174 -2.55 15.96 -10.69
C ASN A 174 -1.06 15.93 -11.08
N GLU A 175 -0.75 16.14 -12.36
CA GLU A 175 0.62 16.08 -12.89
C GLU A 175 1.56 17.02 -12.14
N GLU A 176 1.05 18.16 -11.68
CA GLU A 176 1.79 19.16 -10.90
C GLU A 176 2.30 18.65 -9.54
N LYS A 177 1.70 17.58 -9.00
CA LYS A 177 2.08 16.93 -7.74
C LYS A 177 3.00 15.74 -7.95
N ILE A 178 3.25 15.34 -9.19
CA ILE A 178 4.09 14.17 -9.49
C ILE A 178 5.52 14.64 -9.66
N ASN A 179 6.30 14.51 -8.59
CA ASN A 179 7.72 14.92 -8.56
C ASN A 179 8.71 13.77 -8.79
N CYS A 180 8.23 12.57 -9.11
CA CYS A 180 9.06 11.38 -9.32
C CYS A 180 8.49 10.51 -10.45
N ASN A 181 9.29 9.59 -10.98
CA ASN A 181 8.80 8.56 -11.89
C ASN A 181 7.93 7.54 -11.14
N ILE A 182 6.68 7.38 -11.56
CA ILE A 182 5.74 6.39 -11.03
C ILE A 182 5.61 5.23 -12.03
N ASN A 183 6.04 4.04 -11.62
CA ASN A 183 5.90 2.82 -12.41
C ASN A 183 4.68 2.02 -11.92
N ILE A 184 3.64 1.93 -12.74
CA ILE A 184 2.49 1.07 -12.45
C ILE A 184 2.86 -0.39 -12.71
N VAL A 185 2.78 -1.24 -11.69
CA VAL A 185 3.14 -2.65 -11.76
C VAL A 185 1.88 -3.51 -11.90
N LEU A 186 1.79 -4.25 -13.01
CA LEU A 186 0.68 -5.15 -13.27
C LEU A 186 1.01 -6.57 -12.79
N PRO A 187 0.06 -7.30 -12.17
CA PRO A 187 0.21 -8.73 -11.96
C PRO A 187 0.46 -9.45 -13.30
N GLU A 188 1.29 -10.48 -13.32
CA GLU A 188 1.60 -11.22 -14.55
C GLU A 188 0.33 -11.74 -15.25
N GLN A 189 -0.67 -12.14 -14.47
CA GLN A 189 -1.97 -12.62 -14.95
C GLN A 189 -2.83 -11.53 -15.61
N ALA A 190 -2.60 -10.25 -15.26
CA ALA A 190 -3.32 -9.10 -15.82
C ALA A 190 -2.79 -8.70 -17.20
N ARG A 191 -1.61 -9.20 -17.60
CA ARG A 191 -0.94 -8.85 -18.86
C ARG A 191 -1.78 -9.16 -20.11
N SER A 192 -2.66 -10.15 -20.05
CA SER A 192 -3.56 -10.50 -21.16
C SER A 192 -4.91 -9.76 -21.12
N ARG A 193 -5.20 -9.03 -20.04
CA ARG A 193 -6.47 -8.32 -19.81
C ARG A 193 -6.35 -6.81 -19.88
N VAL A 194 -5.13 -6.30 -19.74
CA VAL A 194 -4.81 -4.88 -19.83
C VAL A 194 -4.18 -4.57 -21.18
N SER A 195 -4.74 -3.60 -21.90
CA SER A 195 -4.16 -3.03 -23.12
C SER A 195 -3.37 -1.78 -22.77
N ILE A 196 -2.08 -1.80 -23.03
CA ILE A 196 -1.20 -0.63 -22.93
C ILE A 196 -1.08 -0.07 -24.34
N LEU A 197 -1.86 0.95 -24.65
CA LEU A 197 -1.79 1.69 -25.92
C LEU A 197 -0.78 2.84 -25.82
#